data_AF-A0AAD5ALN1-F1
#
_entry.id   AF-A0AAD5ALN1-F1
#
_cell.length_a   1.000
_cell.length_b   1.000
_cell.length_c   1.000
_cell.angle_alpha   90.00
_cell.angle_beta   90.00
_cell.angle_gamma   90.00
#
_symmetry.space_group_name_H-M   'P 1'
#
loop_
_entity.id
_entity.type
_entity.pdbx_description
1 polymer ?
#
loop_
_entity_poly.entity_id
_entity_poly.type
_entity_poly.pdbx_seq_one_letter_code
_entity_poly.pdbx_strand_id
1 'polypeptide(L)'
;MVQSAIQVQVNNRQMVGTYIVPGIAEGTGNCKRNTVSFMITLKEGYFSMNFTKNDTAKKVFVNTVAVNLTYAFKSGVLSYLEKKNESVQLFSRTARHSYSCKSESVVLGNGIYQMFSQDRMQAFNFTNNQFGPLDLCKADQPDY
;
A
#
# COMPACT_ATOMS: atom_id res chain seq x y z
N MET A 1 -3.54 9.74 -5.09
CA MET A 1 -2.18 10.24 -4.78
C MET A 1 -1.63 9.40 -3.65
N VAL A 2 -0.43 8.87 -3.84
CA VAL A 2 0.27 8.04 -2.86
C VAL A 2 1.68 8.59 -2.73
N GLN A 3 2.08 8.91 -1.52
CA GLN A 3 3.46 9.20 -1.15
C GLN A 3 3.78 8.24 -0.02
N SER A 4 4.69 7.29 -0.22
CA SER A 4 5.03 6.28 0.79
C SER A 4 6.35 5.63 0.42
N ALA A 5 7.15 5.30 1.43
CA ALA A 5 8.17 4.27 1.28
C ALA A 5 7.47 2.91 1.36
N ILE A 6 7.77 2.01 0.41
CA ILE A 6 7.18 0.68 0.32
C ILE A 6 8.32 -0.35 0.34
N GLN A 7 8.17 -1.38 1.17
CA GLN A 7 9.09 -2.50 1.20
C GLN A 7 8.35 -3.82 1.40
N VAL A 8 9.01 -4.91 1.04
CA VAL A 8 8.54 -6.28 1.22
C VAL A 8 9.57 -7.02 2.04
N GLN A 9 9.15 -7.49 3.20
CA GLN A 9 9.95 -8.36 4.04
C GLN A 9 9.49 -9.80 3.84
N VAL A 10 10.43 -10.70 3.61
CA VAL A 10 10.18 -12.13 3.51
C VAL A 10 11.00 -12.84 4.57
N ASN A 11 10.36 -13.70 5.34
CA ASN A 11 11.00 -14.53 6.35
C ASN A 11 10.31 -15.91 6.40
N ASN A 12 10.72 -16.80 5.49
CA ASN A 12 10.23 -18.17 5.46
C ASN A 12 11.34 -19.14 5.04
N ARG A 13 11.02 -20.44 4.92
CA ARG A 13 12.01 -21.49 4.60
C ARG A 13 12.65 -21.35 3.21
N GLN A 14 11.99 -20.67 2.28
CA GLN A 14 12.43 -20.55 0.88
C GLN A 14 13.18 -19.25 0.62
N MET A 15 12.73 -18.16 1.24
CA MET A 15 13.21 -16.79 1.01
C MET A 15 13.36 -16.08 2.36
N VAL A 16 14.47 -15.37 2.53
CA VAL A 16 14.72 -14.48 3.66
C VAL A 16 15.39 -13.23 3.15
N GLY A 17 14.80 -12.06 3.39
CA GLY A 17 15.36 -10.79 2.95
C GLY A 17 14.32 -9.69 2.84
N THR A 18 14.77 -8.53 2.35
CA THR A 18 13.93 -7.35 2.17
C THR A 18 14.12 -6.79 0.77
N TYR A 19 13.03 -6.52 0.08
CA TYR A 19 13.02 -5.70 -1.13
C TYR A 19 12.49 -4.30 -0.79
N ILE A 20 13.22 -3.27 -1.18
CA ILE A 20 12.83 -1.86 -0.96
C ILE A 20 12.56 -1.26 -2.34
N VAL A 21 11.39 -0.65 -2.52
CA VAL A 21 11.05 0.02 -3.79
C VAL A 21 12.05 1.15 -4.04
N PRO A 22 12.78 1.15 -5.16
CA PRO A 22 13.81 2.15 -5.41
C PRO A 22 13.20 3.45 -5.94
N GLY A 23 13.56 4.58 -5.32
CA GLY A 23 13.32 5.92 -5.85
C GLY A 23 11.85 6.27 -6.09
N ILE A 24 11.62 7.13 -7.09
CA ILE A 24 10.27 7.51 -7.54
C ILE A 24 9.82 6.49 -8.58
N ALA A 25 8.68 5.85 -8.31
CA ALA A 25 8.06 4.90 -9.23
C ALA A 25 6.76 5.48 -9.78
N GLU A 26 6.51 5.27 -11.07
CA GLU A 26 5.27 5.71 -11.71
C GLU A 26 4.11 4.79 -11.32
N GLY A 27 3.04 5.41 -10.84
CA GLY A 27 1.79 4.73 -10.52
C GLY A 27 0.78 4.90 -11.64
N THR A 28 0.24 3.79 -12.13
CA THR A 28 -0.91 3.77 -13.05
C THR A 28 -2.15 3.32 -12.31
N GLY A 29 -3.33 3.60 -12.86
CA GLY A 29 -4.57 3.22 -12.20
C GLY A 29 -5.82 3.47 -13.00
N ASN A 30 -6.93 2.95 -12.50
CA ASN A 30 -8.26 3.17 -13.05
C ASN A 30 -9.18 3.70 -11.95
N CYS A 31 -9.88 4.78 -12.24
CA CYS A 31 -10.79 5.45 -11.32
C CYS A 31 -12.24 5.18 -11.73
N LYS A 32 -12.97 4.48 -10.87
CA LYS A 32 -14.43 4.31 -10.99
C LYS A 32 -15.13 5.09 -9.87
N ARG A 33 -16.46 5.09 -9.87
CA ARG A 33 -17.28 5.82 -8.89
C ARG A 33 -16.91 5.49 -7.44
N ASN A 34 -16.82 4.19 -7.11
CA ASN A 34 -16.60 3.70 -5.74
C ASN A 34 -15.36 2.82 -5.58
N THR A 35 -14.63 2.57 -6.66
CA THR A 35 -13.40 1.76 -6.65
C THR A 35 -12.31 2.45 -7.44
N VAL A 36 -11.08 2.37 -6.94
CA VAL A 36 -9.88 2.83 -7.65
C VAL A 36 -8.85 1.70 -7.57
N SER A 37 -8.35 1.26 -8.72
CA SER A 37 -7.18 0.38 -8.77
C SER A 37 -5.94 1.24 -8.97
N PHE A 38 -4.92 0.99 -8.17
CA PHE A 38 -3.62 1.67 -8.27
C PHE A 38 -2.53 0.61 -8.37
N MET A 39 -1.62 0.77 -9.32
CA MET A 39 -0.54 -0.17 -9.59
C MET A 39 0.77 0.59 -9.81
N ILE A 40 1.81 0.18 -9.10
CA ILE A 40 3.18 0.66 -9.28
C ILE A 40 3.93 -0.43 -10.03
N THR A 41 4.44 -0.13 -11.22
CA THR A 41 5.22 -1.07 -12.03
C THR A 41 6.69 -0.76 -11.88
N LEU A 42 7.49 -1.79 -11.62
CA LEU A 42 8.94 -1.74 -11.45
C LEU A 42 9.58 -2.74 -12.41
N LYS A 43 10.90 -2.69 -12.54
CA LYS A 43 11.65 -3.68 -13.32
C LYS A 43 11.48 -5.09 -12.74
N GLU A 44 11.43 -5.21 -11.42
CA GLU A 44 11.33 -6.49 -10.72
C GLU A 44 9.90 -7.02 -10.64
N GLY A 45 8.87 -6.24 -11.00
CA GLY A 45 7.48 -6.67 -10.95
C GLY A 45 6.52 -5.51 -10.65
N TYR A 46 5.52 -5.73 -9.78
CA TYR A 46 4.55 -4.70 -9.45
C TYR A 46 4.02 -4.77 -8.01
N PHE A 47 3.47 -3.65 -7.57
CA PHE A 47 2.65 -3.52 -6.38
C PHE A 47 1.27 -3.02 -6.78
N SER A 48 0.20 -3.51 -6.17
CA SER A 48 -1.13 -2.96 -6.39
C SER A 48 -1.93 -2.77 -5.12
N MET A 49 -2.78 -1.75 -5.14
CA MET A 49 -3.70 -1.41 -4.08
C MET A 49 -5.07 -1.11 -4.69
N ASN A 50 -6.13 -1.69 -4.13
CA ASN A 50 -7.49 -1.30 -4.47
C ASN A 50 -8.09 -0.47 -3.36
N PHE A 51 -8.53 0.74 -3.70
CA PHE A 51 -9.26 1.61 -2.81
C PHE A 51 -10.75 1.43 -3.04
N THR A 52 -11.50 1.34 -1.94
CA THR A 52 -12.96 1.28 -1.93
C THR A 52 -13.51 2.48 -1.16
N LYS A 53 -14.51 3.13 -1.74
CA LYS A 53 -15.29 4.19 -1.11
C LYS A 53 -16.64 3.62 -0.68
N ASN A 54 -16.92 3.70 0.62
CA ASN A 54 -18.21 3.39 1.21
C ASN A 54 -18.96 4.71 1.44
N ASP A 55 -19.94 4.99 0.58
CA ASP A 55 -20.73 6.23 0.64
C ASP A 55 -21.59 6.30 1.91
N THR A 56 -22.13 5.17 2.37
CA THR A 56 -22.96 5.09 3.59
C THR A 56 -22.15 5.43 4.83
N ALA A 57 -20.95 4.85 4.97
CA ALA A 57 -20.05 5.12 6.09
C ALA A 57 -19.24 6.41 5.91
N LYS A 58 -19.30 7.07 4.74
CA LYS A 58 -18.48 8.22 4.36
C LYS A 58 -16.97 7.97 4.52
N LYS A 59 -16.55 6.73 4.30
CA LYS A 59 -15.16 6.28 4.46
C LYS A 59 -14.56 5.81 3.15
N VAL A 60 -13.26 5.98 3.02
CA VAL A 60 -12.46 5.34 1.99
C VAL A 60 -11.39 4.49 2.68
N PHE A 61 -11.09 3.32 2.14
CA PHE A 61 -10.06 2.40 2.66
C PHE A 61 -9.44 1.59 1.53
N VAL A 62 -8.30 0.96 1.79
CA VAL A 62 -7.74 -0.06 0.90
C VAL A 62 -8.28 -1.42 1.32
N ASN A 63 -8.87 -2.15 0.36
CA ASN A 63 -9.43 -3.48 0.59
C ASN A 63 -8.64 -4.61 -0.05
N THR A 64 -7.67 -4.27 -0.90
CA THR A 64 -6.77 -5.24 -1.51
C THR A 64 -5.37 -4.66 -1.58
N VAL A 65 -4.39 -5.46 -1.18
CA VAL A 65 -2.98 -5.23 -1.48
C VAL A 65 -2.44 -6.45 -2.22
N ALA A 66 -1.61 -6.23 -3.23
CA ALA A 66 -0.91 -7.30 -3.93
C ALA A 66 0.53 -6.90 -4.23
N VAL A 67 1.38 -7.92 -4.30
CA VAL A 67 2.77 -7.82 -4.69
C VAL A 67 3.10 -8.96 -5.64
N ASN A 68 3.84 -8.63 -6.68
CA ASN A 68 4.47 -9.57 -7.59
C ASN A 68 5.91 -9.11 -7.81
N LEU A 69 6.88 -9.94 -7.47
CA LEU A 69 8.30 -9.60 -7.56
C LEU A 69 9.11 -10.81 -8.02
N THR A 70 10.01 -10.58 -8.96
CA THR A 70 11.15 -11.46 -9.24
C THR A 70 12.40 -10.79 -8.69
N TYR A 71 12.88 -11.27 -7.54
CA TYR A 71 13.98 -10.64 -6.82
C TYR A 71 14.87 -11.65 -6.11
N ALA A 72 16.16 -11.32 -5.98
CA ALA A 72 17.13 -12.12 -5.27
C ALA A 72 17.12 -11.78 -3.77
N PHE A 73 16.11 -12.27 -3.03
CA PHE A 73 16.07 -12.13 -1.57
C PHE A 73 17.26 -12.82 -0.89
N LYS A 74 17.78 -13.89 -1.52
CA LYS A 74 19.05 -14.53 -1.20
C LYS A 74 20.05 -14.21 -2.31
N SER A 75 21.27 -13.80 -1.93
CA SER A 75 22.32 -13.44 -2.88
C SER A 75 22.52 -14.51 -3.97
N GLY A 76 22.46 -14.08 -5.23
CA GLY A 76 22.66 -14.93 -6.40
C GLY A 76 21.47 -15.83 -6.79
N VAL A 77 20.35 -15.82 -6.06
CA VAL A 77 19.19 -16.69 -6.33
C VAL A 77 17.94 -15.85 -6.54
N LEU A 78 17.55 -15.66 -7.81
CA LEU A 78 16.28 -15.05 -8.15
C LEU A 78 15.13 -15.92 -7.67
N SER A 79 14.18 -15.31 -6.99
CA SER A 79 12.96 -15.97 -6.51
C SER A 79 11.75 -15.20 -7.01
N TYR A 80 10.70 -15.95 -7.38
CA TYR A 80 9.41 -15.39 -7.73
C TYR A 80 8.50 -15.34 -6.49
N LEU A 81 7.96 -14.15 -6.22
CA LEU A 81 7.04 -13.89 -5.13
C LEU A 81 5.76 -13.31 -5.70
N GLU A 82 4.63 -13.96 -5.47
CA GLU A 82 3.30 -13.42 -5.77
C GLU A 82 2.37 -13.65 -4.60
N LYS A 83 1.84 -12.55 -4.05
CA LYS A 83 0.91 -12.58 -2.93
C LYS A 83 -0.13 -11.48 -3.04
N LYS A 84 -1.29 -11.76 -2.47
CA LYS A 84 -2.44 -10.87 -2.45
C LYS A 84 -3.20 -11.06 -1.15
N ASN A 85 -3.65 -9.97 -0.55
CA ASN A 85 -4.58 -10.00 0.56
C ASN A 85 -5.81 -9.16 0.21
N GLU A 86 -6.98 -9.80 0.11
CA GLU A 86 -8.26 -9.22 -0.34
C GLU A 86 -9.25 -8.97 0.79
N SER A 87 -8.84 -9.16 2.04
CA SER A 87 -9.73 -9.08 3.22
C SER A 87 -9.18 -8.13 4.26
N VAL A 88 -8.51 -7.07 3.81
CA VAL A 88 -7.98 -6.02 4.68
C VAL A 88 -8.87 -4.78 4.63
N GLN A 89 -8.77 -3.95 5.65
CA GLN A 89 -9.32 -2.59 5.65
C GLN A 89 -8.24 -1.64 6.17
N LEU A 90 -7.36 -1.23 5.27
CA LEU A 90 -6.18 -0.40 5.59
C LEU A 90 -6.41 1.06 5.22
N PHE A 91 -5.59 1.95 5.79
CA PHE A 91 -5.56 3.36 5.42
C PHE A 91 -6.96 3.99 5.41
N SER A 92 -7.76 3.67 6.44
CA SER A 92 -9.15 4.09 6.51
C SER A 92 -9.23 5.56 6.92
N ARG A 93 -9.90 6.37 6.10
CA ARG A 93 -10.03 7.80 6.29
C ARG A 93 -11.38 8.32 5.82
N THR A 94 -11.70 9.51 6.25
CA THR A 94 -12.89 10.23 5.79
C THR A 94 -12.74 10.58 4.32
N ALA A 95 -13.83 10.54 3.54
CA ALA A 95 -13.79 11.02 2.16
C ALA A 95 -13.23 12.46 2.10
N ARG A 96 -12.45 12.78 1.05
CA ARG A 96 -11.72 14.06 0.88
C ARG A 96 -10.48 14.23 1.78
N HIS A 97 -10.27 13.40 2.79
CA HIS A 97 -9.08 13.46 3.65
C HIS A 97 -7.95 12.59 3.08
N SER A 98 -6.73 12.92 3.48
CA SER A 98 -5.54 12.11 3.31
C SER A 98 -5.25 11.32 4.58
N TYR A 99 -4.86 10.07 4.44
CA TYR A 99 -4.39 9.23 5.55
C TYR A 99 -2.89 9.41 5.74
N SER A 100 -2.38 9.30 6.96
CA SER A 100 -0.94 9.17 7.23
C SER A 100 -0.61 8.33 8.46
N CYS A 101 0.45 7.55 8.34
CA CYS A 101 1.05 6.77 9.41
C CYS A 101 2.59 6.76 9.28
N LYS A 102 3.28 6.65 10.41
CA LYS A 102 4.74 6.49 10.44
C LYS A 102 5.14 5.14 9.88
N SER A 103 4.40 4.09 10.24
CA SER A 103 4.62 2.74 9.74
C SER A 103 3.37 1.87 9.85
N GLU A 104 3.09 1.11 8.81
CA GLU A 104 2.01 0.12 8.77
C GLU A 104 2.51 -1.15 8.08
N SER A 105 2.27 -2.32 8.71
CA SER A 105 2.69 -3.62 8.20
C SER A 105 1.48 -4.47 7.86
N VAL A 106 1.46 -5.01 6.64
CA VAL A 106 0.38 -5.84 6.12
C VAL A 106 0.87 -7.26 5.94
N VAL A 107 0.20 -8.20 6.60
CA VAL A 107 0.50 -9.62 6.46
C VAL A 107 -0.08 -10.15 5.16
N LEU A 108 0.79 -10.69 4.30
CA LEU A 108 0.42 -11.32 3.03
C LEU A 108 0.43 -12.86 3.10
N GLY A 109 0.84 -13.41 4.25
CA GLY A 109 0.90 -14.85 4.53
C GLY A 109 2.27 -15.46 4.23
N ASN A 110 2.52 -16.67 4.74
CA ASN A 110 3.78 -17.43 4.58
C ASN A 110 5.05 -16.62 4.92
N GLY A 111 5.00 -15.84 6.02
CA GLY A 111 6.13 -15.01 6.45
C GLY A 111 6.45 -13.84 5.51
N ILE A 112 5.51 -13.43 4.66
CA ILE A 112 5.65 -12.29 3.76
C ILE A 112 4.83 -11.12 4.31
N TYR A 113 5.47 -9.97 4.40
CA TYR A 113 4.91 -8.73 4.92
C TYR A 113 5.18 -7.60 3.94
N GLN A 114 4.16 -6.80 3.65
CA GLN A 114 4.32 -5.55 2.92
C GLN A 114 4.24 -4.40 3.91
N MET A 115 5.28 -3.58 3.96
CA MET A 115 5.36 -2.46 4.88
C MET A 115 5.26 -1.14 4.12
N PHE A 116 4.49 -0.24 4.69
CA PHE A 116 4.34 1.14 4.26
C PHE A 116 4.90 2.01 5.38
N SER A 117 5.65 3.06 5.03
CA SER A 117 6.18 4.00 6.01
C SER A 117 6.24 5.40 5.44
N GLN A 118 6.18 6.39 6.34
CA GLN A 118 6.08 7.80 6.00
C GLN A 118 4.94 8.04 5.00
N ASP A 119 3.82 7.34 5.18
CA ASP A 119 2.81 7.28 4.15
C ASP A 119 1.88 8.50 4.25
N ARG A 120 1.49 8.98 3.08
CA ARG A 120 0.41 9.94 2.87
C ARG A 120 -0.39 9.49 1.66
N MET A 121 -1.62 9.06 1.91
CA MET A 121 -2.45 8.43 0.87
C MET A 121 -3.83 9.07 0.78
N GLN A 122 -4.26 9.37 -0.44
CA GLN A 122 -5.63 9.79 -0.70
C GLN A 122 -6.12 9.21 -2.03
N ALA A 123 -7.39 8.85 -2.03
CA ALA A 123 -8.14 8.48 -3.22
C ALA A 123 -9.52 9.14 -3.13
N PHE A 124 -10.08 9.46 -4.29
CA PHE A 124 -11.34 10.19 -4.45
C PHE A 124 -11.33 11.62 -3.89
N ASN A 125 -12.26 12.43 -4.42
CA ASN A 125 -12.63 13.75 -3.88
C ASN A 125 -11.44 14.71 -3.63
N PHE A 126 -10.50 14.79 -4.58
CA PHE A 126 -9.42 15.79 -4.52
C PHE A 126 -9.95 17.20 -4.74
N THR A 127 -9.31 18.19 -4.11
CA THR A 127 -9.51 19.61 -4.41
C THR A 127 -8.21 20.15 -4.98
N ASN A 128 -8.24 20.73 -6.18
CA ASN A 128 -7.07 21.30 -6.87
C ASN A 128 -5.88 20.33 -7.02
N ASN A 129 -6.13 19.02 -7.15
CA ASN A 129 -5.09 17.98 -7.21
C ASN A 129 -4.13 17.98 -6.00
N GLN A 130 -4.60 18.42 -4.85
CA GLN A 130 -3.84 18.40 -3.60
C GLN A 130 -4.43 17.38 -2.62
N PHE A 131 -3.58 16.93 -1.70
CA PHE A 131 -4.04 16.21 -0.52
C PHE A 131 -4.95 17.11 0.33
N GLY A 132 -6.03 16.54 0.84
CA GLY A 132 -6.91 17.18 1.80
C GLY A 132 -6.37 17.13 3.24
N PRO A 133 -7.24 17.38 4.23
CA PRO A 133 -6.90 17.30 5.65
C PRO A 133 -6.30 15.93 6.02
N LEU A 134 -5.49 15.89 7.07
CA LEU A 134 -4.77 14.70 7.50
C LEU A 134 -5.55 13.93 8.56
N ASP A 135 -5.84 12.64 8.28
CA ASP A 135 -6.31 11.66 9.25
C ASP A 135 -5.11 10.78 9.66
N LEU A 136 -4.65 10.91 10.90
CA LEU A 136 -3.58 10.07 11.43
C LEU A 136 -4.08 8.66 11.76
N CYS A 137 -3.23 7.66 11.52
CA CYS A 137 -3.44 6.32 12.03
C CYS A 137 -3.51 6.32 13.56
N LYS A 138 -4.23 5.35 14.13
CA LYS A 138 -4.44 5.28 15.60
C LYS A 138 -3.13 5.28 16.39
N ALA A 139 -2.10 4.63 15.87
CA ALA A 139 -0.79 4.52 16.52
C ALA A 139 -0.02 5.86 16.58
N ASP A 140 -0.36 6.84 15.74
CA ASP A 140 0.29 8.15 15.70
C ASP A 140 -0.57 9.26 16.30
N GLN A 141 -1.75 8.94 16.83
CA GLN A 141 -2.56 9.91 17.55
C GLN A 141 -1.91 10.21 18.91
N PRO A 142 -1.90 11.47 19.34
CA PRO A 142 -1.18 11.90 20.56
C PRO A 142 -1.73 11.32 21.87
N ASP A 143 -2.96 10.78 21.88
CA ASP A 143 -3.68 10.33 23.08
C ASP A 143 -3.91 8.81 23.14
N TYR A 144 -2.93 7.98 22.71
CA TYR A 144 -3.01 6.53 22.87
C TYR A 144 -2.36 6.03 24.16
#